data_AF-A0A923PR32-F1
#
_entry.id   AF-A0A923PR32-F1
#
_cell.length_a   1.000
_cell.length_b   1.000
_cell.length_c   1.000
_cell.angle_alpha   90.00
_cell.angle_beta   90.00
_cell.angle_gamma   90.00
#
_symmetry.space_group_name_H-M   'P 1'
#
loop_
_entity.id
_entity.type
_entity.pdbx_description
1 polymer ?
#
loop_
_entity_poly.entity_id
_entity_poly.type
_entity_poly.pdbx_seq_one_letter_code
_entity_poly.pdbx_strand_id
1 'polypeptide(L)'
;MIHAIRWKDADFAMPPKASLTPQQVQHFEQWVKLGAPDPRIEVAATPAKKAKTHDLAADQNWWAFRPVVEATAPEVKQPTWVRQRIDAFMLKELETKELTPSPKGHPRSLLLRTYIDLTGLRPS
;
A
#
# COMPACT_ATOMS: atom_id res chain seq x y z
N MET A 1 -14.85 27.23 14.53
CA MET A 1 -14.39 25.89 15.00
C MET A 1 -15.38 25.21 15.94
N ILE A 2 -15.79 25.80 17.08
CA ILE A 2 -16.78 25.19 17.99
C ILE A 2 -18.16 24.97 17.33
N HIS A 3 -18.55 25.83 16.38
CA HIS A 3 -19.81 25.72 15.63
C HIS A 3 -19.95 24.41 14.82
N ALA A 4 -18.85 23.90 14.26
CA ALA A 4 -18.83 22.66 13.48
C ALA A 4 -19.06 21.40 14.34
N ILE A 5 -18.60 21.44 15.59
CA ILE A 5 -18.76 20.35 16.56
C ILE A 5 -20.18 20.35 17.17
N ARG A 6 -20.76 21.53 17.33
CA ARG A 6 -22.12 21.70 17.88
C ARG A 6 -23.24 21.37 16.89
N TRP A 7 -22.93 21.10 15.62
CA TRP A 7 -23.93 20.74 14.58
C TRP A 7 -25.09 21.76 14.48
N LYS A 8 -24.81 23.05 14.71
CA LYS A 8 -25.84 24.10 14.63
C LYS A 8 -26.15 24.53 13.18
N ASP A 9 -25.18 24.35 12.28
CA ASP A 9 -25.27 24.67 10.86
C ASP A 9 -24.95 23.41 10.03
N ALA A 10 -25.90 22.98 9.19
CA ALA A 10 -25.78 21.76 8.38
C ALA A 10 -24.64 21.82 7.35
N ASP A 11 -24.27 23.03 6.90
CA ASP A 11 -23.21 23.27 5.91
C ASP A 11 -21.78 23.14 6.50
N PHE A 12 -21.66 23.11 7.83
CA PHE A 12 -20.36 23.05 8.54
C PHE A 12 -20.19 21.81 9.43
N ALA A 13 -21.07 20.81 9.26
CA ALA A 13 -21.02 19.56 10.02
C ALA A 13 -19.97 18.57 9.46
N MET A 14 -19.26 17.87 10.35
CA MET A 14 -18.24 16.88 9.98
C MET A 14 -18.90 15.62 9.37
N PRO A 15 -18.33 15.00 8.32
CA PRO A 15 -19.01 13.98 7.51
C PRO A 15 -19.32 12.60 8.15
N PRO A 16 -18.87 12.19 9.36
CA PRO A 16 -19.49 11.05 10.04
C PRO A 16 -20.70 11.48 10.89
N LYS A 17 -21.85 10.80 10.71
CA LYS A 17 -23.14 11.00 11.43
C LYS A 17 -23.14 10.55 12.90
N ALA A 18 -22.10 10.86 13.66
CA ALA A 18 -22.05 10.61 15.10
C ALA A 18 -21.64 11.89 15.82
N SER A 19 -22.63 12.58 16.40
CA SER A 19 -22.39 13.79 17.19
C SER A 19 -21.70 13.42 18.51
N LEU A 20 -20.71 14.22 18.90
CA LEU A 20 -20.07 14.13 20.21
C LEU A 20 -21.11 14.37 21.31
N THR A 21 -20.94 13.74 22.47
CA THR A 21 -21.87 13.96 23.60
C THR A 21 -21.77 15.40 24.11
N PRO A 22 -22.82 15.97 24.70
CA PRO A 22 -22.80 17.34 25.23
C PRO A 22 -21.64 17.60 26.19
N GLN A 23 -21.25 16.58 26.97
CA GLN A 23 -20.13 16.63 27.89
C GLN A 23 -18.77 16.74 27.18
N GLN A 24 -18.58 16.03 26.07
CA GLN A 24 -17.36 16.13 25.25
C GLN A 24 -17.23 17.52 24.62
N VAL A 25 -18.34 18.10 24.15
CA VAL A 25 -18.36 19.46 23.60
C VAL A 25 -17.94 20.49 24.66
N GLN A 26 -18.41 20.35 25.90
CA GLN A 26 -18.00 21.22 27.00
C GLN A 26 -16.51 21.13 27.32
N HIS A 27 -15.93 19.92 27.30
CA HIS A 27 -14.49 19.75 27.49
C HIS A 27 -13.69 20.46 26.40
N PHE A 28 -14.13 20.40 25.13
CA PHE A 28 -13.49 21.14 24.05
C PHE A 28 -13.61 22.66 24.22
N GLU A 29 -14.74 23.17 24.69
CA GLU A 29 -14.90 24.60 24.98
C GLU A 29 -13.99 25.09 26.09
N GLN A 30 -13.83 24.29 27.15
CA GLN A 30 -12.90 24.58 28.23
C GLN A 30 -11.45 24.52 27.74
N TRP A 31 -11.08 23.52 26.94
CA TRP A 31 -9.74 23.38 26.37
C TRP A 31 -9.39 24.54 25.43
N VAL A 32 -10.32 24.99 24.58
CA VAL A 32 -10.12 26.16 23.71
C VAL A 32 -9.98 27.44 24.54
N LYS A 33 -10.77 27.61 25.61
CA LYS A 33 -10.63 28.76 26.54
C LYS A 33 -9.29 28.77 27.27
N LEU A 34 -8.72 27.61 27.56
CA LEU A 34 -7.39 27.45 28.15
C LEU A 34 -6.25 27.69 27.14
N GLY A 35 -6.55 28.06 25.90
CA GLY A 35 -5.56 28.35 24.87
C GLY A 35 -5.10 27.13 24.07
N ALA A 36 -5.90 26.05 24.06
CA ALA A 36 -5.60 24.80 23.36
C ALA A 36 -4.22 24.19 23.73
N PRO A 37 -3.89 24.04 25.02
CA PRO A 37 -2.61 23.47 25.43
C PRO A 37 -2.48 22.01 24.96
N ASP A 38 -1.37 21.69 24.30
CA ASP A 38 -1.11 20.32 23.82
C ASP A 38 -0.70 19.42 25.00
N PRO A 39 -1.51 18.42 25.38
CA PRO A 39 -1.21 17.55 26.52
C PRO A 39 0.02 16.66 26.29
N ARG A 40 0.53 16.55 25.05
CA ARG A 40 1.76 15.79 24.77
C ARG A 40 3.02 16.43 25.34
N ILE A 41 2.96 17.71 25.71
CA ILE A 41 4.06 18.42 26.37
C ILE A 41 4.22 17.91 27.81
N GLU A 42 3.10 17.66 28.52
CA GLU A 42 3.12 17.11 29.89
C GLU A 42 3.29 15.57 29.89
N VAL A 43 2.72 14.89 28.88
CA VAL A 43 2.79 13.43 28.72
C VAL A 43 4.15 12.97 28.14
N ALA A 44 5.06 13.90 27.82
CA ALA A 44 6.44 13.61 27.43
C ALA A 44 7.24 12.84 28.52
N ALA A 45 6.72 12.75 29.75
CA ALA A 45 7.25 11.91 30.82
C ALA A 45 6.84 10.42 30.71
N THR A 46 5.93 10.07 29.80
CA THR A 46 5.63 8.66 29.50
C THR A 46 6.60 8.23 28.40
N PRO A 47 7.44 7.19 28.60
CA PRO A 47 8.30 6.71 27.53
C PRO A 47 7.39 6.29 26.38
N ALA A 48 7.49 7.02 25.26
CA ALA A 48 6.85 6.63 24.02
C ALA A 48 7.15 5.14 23.80
N LYS A 49 6.10 4.33 23.55
CA LYS A 49 6.30 2.92 23.15
C LYS A 49 7.37 2.95 22.07
N LYS A 50 8.56 2.40 22.37
CA LYS A 50 9.71 2.49 21.48
C LYS A 50 9.21 2.12 20.10
N ALA A 51 9.27 3.06 19.16
CA ALA A 51 9.08 2.75 17.75
C ALA A 51 9.94 1.52 17.50
N LYS A 52 9.36 0.47 16.90
CA LYS A 52 10.08 -0.79 16.66
C LYS A 52 11.42 -0.42 16.03
N THR A 53 12.48 -0.52 16.81
CA THR A 53 13.82 -0.25 16.33
C THR A 53 14.09 -1.36 15.36
N HIS A 54 14.13 -1.01 14.09
CA HIS A 54 14.55 -1.92 13.05
C HIS A 54 15.93 -2.48 13.43
N ASP A 55 16.03 -3.80 13.50
CA ASP A 55 17.29 -4.46 13.74
C ASP A 55 18.13 -4.31 12.47
N LEU A 56 19.13 -3.43 12.52
CA LEU A 56 20.00 -3.12 11.39
C LEU A 56 20.65 -4.38 10.79
N ALA A 57 20.89 -5.41 11.60
CA ALA A 57 21.42 -6.68 11.12
C ALA A 57 20.39 -7.50 10.32
N ALA A 58 19.12 -7.48 10.73
CA ALA A 58 18.03 -8.12 9.99
C ALA A 58 17.66 -7.34 8.72
N ASP A 59 17.75 -6.01 8.76
CA ASP A 59 17.48 -5.14 7.62
C ASP A 59 18.48 -5.35 6.49
N GLN A 60 19.76 -5.64 6.78
CA GLN A 60 20.77 -5.93 5.74
C GLN A 60 20.42 -7.14 4.85
N ASN A 61 19.57 -8.05 5.33
CA ASN A 61 19.10 -9.19 4.54
C ASN A 61 17.94 -8.85 3.60
N TRP A 62 17.41 -7.63 3.63
CA TRP A 62 16.38 -7.23 2.67
C TRP A 62 16.95 -7.17 1.26
N TRP A 63 16.10 -7.56 0.30
CA TRP A 63 16.46 -7.63 -1.11
C TRP A 63 17.05 -6.31 -1.66
N ALA A 64 16.63 -5.16 -1.11
CA ALA A 64 17.08 -3.83 -1.54
C ALA A 64 18.53 -3.49 -1.16
N PHE A 65 19.08 -4.12 -0.11
CA PHE A 65 20.46 -3.87 0.36
C PHE A 65 21.45 -4.93 -0.12
N ARG A 66 20.99 -5.95 -0.85
CA ARG A 66 21.86 -6.98 -1.41
C ARG A 66 22.37 -6.54 -2.79
N PRO A 67 23.65 -6.75 -3.09
CA PRO A 67 24.18 -6.48 -4.42
C PRO A 67 23.48 -7.36 -5.46
N VAL A 68 23.27 -6.81 -6.66
CA VAL A 68 22.71 -7.56 -7.79
C VAL A 68 23.77 -8.56 -8.28
N VAL A 69 23.43 -9.85 -8.25
CA VAL A 69 24.29 -10.93 -8.74
C VAL A 69 23.68 -11.49 -10.02
N GLU A 70 24.49 -11.61 -11.07
CA GLU A 70 24.05 -12.25 -12.30
C GLU A 70 23.94 -13.77 -12.12
N ALA A 71 22.73 -14.31 -12.23
CA ALA A 71 22.48 -15.75 -12.20
C ALA A 71 22.49 -16.35 -13.61
N THR A 72 23.25 -17.42 -13.84
CA THR A 72 23.22 -18.15 -15.12
C THR A 72 21.82 -18.69 -15.39
N ALA A 73 21.37 -18.64 -16.64
CA ALA A 73 20.06 -19.16 -17.02
C ALA A 73 20.00 -20.68 -16.76
N PRO A 74 18.91 -21.19 -16.17
CA PRO A 74 18.76 -22.61 -15.91
C PRO A 74 18.53 -23.38 -17.21
N GLU A 75 18.93 -24.65 -17.22
CA GLU A 75 18.61 -25.57 -18.30
C GLU A 75 17.13 -26.00 -18.20
N VAL A 76 16.42 -25.84 -19.33
CA VAL A 76 14.98 -26.06 -19.49
C VAL A 76 14.72 -27.06 -20.61
N LYS A 77 13.61 -27.81 -20.51
CA LYS A 77 13.27 -28.85 -21.50
C LYS A 77 12.75 -28.25 -22.81
N GLN A 78 12.15 -27.05 -22.77
CA GLN A 78 11.57 -26.40 -23.95
C GLN A 78 12.26 -25.06 -24.29
N PRO A 79 13.47 -25.08 -24.87
CA PRO A 79 14.22 -23.85 -25.18
C PRO A 79 13.51 -22.96 -26.19
N THR A 80 12.68 -23.51 -27.08
CA THR A 80 11.94 -22.75 -28.11
C THR A 80 10.90 -21.78 -27.54
N TRP A 81 10.43 -22.00 -26.31
CA TRP A 81 9.49 -21.09 -25.65
C TRP A 81 10.18 -19.86 -25.04
N VAL A 82 11.45 -19.99 -24.68
CA VAL A 82 12.26 -18.96 -24.03
C VAL A 82 12.63 -17.87 -25.05
N ARG A 83 12.17 -16.63 -24.82
CA ARG A 83 12.50 -15.47 -25.67
C ARG A 83 13.55 -14.59 -25.04
N GLN A 84 13.49 -14.45 -23.72
CA GLN A 84 14.42 -13.70 -22.91
C GLN A 84 15.05 -14.60 -21.84
N ARG A 85 16.21 -14.18 -21.32
CA ARG A 85 16.93 -14.90 -20.25
C ARG A 85 16.04 -15.16 -19.03
N ILE A 86 15.11 -14.25 -18.70
CA ILE A 86 14.18 -14.39 -17.57
C ILE A 86 13.13 -15.48 -17.78
N ASP A 87 12.73 -15.74 -19.03
CA ASP A 87 11.71 -16.75 -19.35
C ASP A 87 12.20 -18.16 -18.99
N ALA A 88 13.52 -18.41 -19.05
CA ALA A 88 14.11 -19.67 -18.64
C ALA A 88 13.90 -19.94 -17.14
N PHE A 89 13.97 -18.91 -16.29
CA PHE A 89 13.71 -19.06 -14.84
C PHE A 89 12.24 -19.38 -14.57
N MET A 90 11.32 -18.71 -15.28
CA MET A 90 9.89 -19.01 -15.16
C MET A 90 9.55 -20.41 -15.66
N LEU A 91 10.09 -20.80 -16.81
CA LEU A 91 9.87 -22.11 -17.39
C LEU A 91 10.42 -23.21 -16.49
N LYS A 92 11.59 -23.01 -15.86
CA LYS A 92 12.16 -23.96 -14.91
C LYS A 92 11.22 -24.20 -13.71
N GLU A 93 10.66 -23.14 -13.15
CA GLU A 93 9.69 -23.24 -12.05
C GLU A 93 8.38 -23.93 -12.48
N LEU A 94 7.90 -23.66 -13.69
CA LEU A 94 6.73 -24.35 -14.26
C LEU A 94 7.01 -25.84 -14.46
N GLU A 95 8.17 -26.19 -15.02
CA GLU A 95 8.59 -27.58 -15.23
C GLU A 95 8.76 -28.35 -13.92
N THR A 96 9.33 -27.73 -12.87
CA THR A 96 9.43 -28.33 -11.53
C THR A 96 8.06 -28.60 -10.93
N LYS A 97 7.06 -27.77 -11.26
CA LYS A 97 5.67 -27.93 -10.81
C LYS A 97 4.81 -28.75 -11.76
N GLU A 98 5.41 -29.34 -12.80
CA GLU A 98 4.72 -30.11 -13.84
C GLU A 98 3.62 -29.32 -14.58
N LEU A 99 3.76 -27.99 -14.62
CA LEU A 99 2.84 -27.09 -15.32
C LEU A 99 3.37 -26.75 -16.70
N THR A 100 2.43 -26.51 -17.63
CA THR A 100 2.76 -26.05 -18.98
C THR A 100 2.50 -24.55 -19.12
N PRO A 101 3.33 -23.83 -19.88
CA PRO A 101 3.09 -22.42 -20.15
C PRO A 101 1.76 -22.21 -20.88
N SER A 102 1.05 -21.14 -20.52
CA SER A 102 -0.19 -20.77 -21.21
C SER A 102 0.07 -20.38 -22.67
N PRO A 103 -0.85 -20.69 -23.59
CA PRO A 103 -0.72 -20.27 -24.98
C PRO A 103 -0.74 -18.74 -25.10
N LYS A 104 -0.16 -18.22 -26.18
CA LYS A 104 -0.17 -16.79 -26.45
C LYS A 104 -1.61 -16.29 -26.59
N GLY A 105 -1.95 -15.21 -25.88
CA GLY A 105 -3.26 -14.58 -25.96
C GLY A 105 -3.59 -14.10 -27.38
N HIS A 106 -4.87 -14.19 -27.77
CA HIS A 106 -5.33 -13.71 -29.07
C HIS A 106 -5.08 -12.19 -29.23
N PRO A 107 -4.71 -11.72 -30.44
CA PRO A 107 -4.41 -10.31 -30.68
C PRO A 107 -5.54 -9.37 -30.27
N ARG A 108 -6.79 -9.75 -30.54
CA ARG A 108 -7.97 -8.98 -30.16
C ARG A 108 -8.10 -8.81 -28.64
N SER A 109 -7.83 -9.87 -27.88
CA SER A 109 -7.89 -9.83 -26.42
C SER A 109 -6.79 -8.95 -25.83
N LEU A 110 -5.59 -8.99 -26.41
CA LEU A 110 -4.48 -8.13 -26.01
C LEU A 110 -4.78 -6.64 -26.31
N LEU A 111 -5.36 -6.35 -27.48
CA LEU A 111 -5.79 -4.99 -27.84
C LEU A 111 -6.84 -4.45 -26.87
N LEU A 112 -7.86 -5.27 -26.56
CA LEU A 112 -8.90 -4.89 -25.60
C LEU A 112 -8.32 -4.58 -24.23
N ARG A 113 -7.42 -5.44 -23.74
CA ARG A 113 -6.79 -5.28 -22.42
C ARG A 113 -5.90 -4.06 -22.37
N THR A 114 -5.02 -3.88 -23.36
CA THR A 114 -4.14 -2.71 -23.42
C THR A 114 -4.93 -1.41 -23.55
N TYR A 115 -6.01 -1.38 -24.33
CA TYR A 115 -6.87 -0.21 -24.45
C TYR A 115 -7.54 0.15 -23.11
N ILE A 116 -8.08 -0.84 -22.38
CA ILE A 116 -8.64 -0.64 -21.04
C ILE A 116 -7.57 -0.21 -20.04
N ASP A 117 -6.40 -0.86 -20.04
CA ASP A 117 -5.31 -0.55 -19.10
C ASP A 117 -4.80 0.88 -19.28
N LEU A 118 -4.78 1.39 -20.52
CA LEU A 118 -4.29 2.74 -20.85
C LEU A 118 -5.37 3.82 -20.72
N THR A 119 -6.62 3.53 -21.08
CA THR A 119 -7.69 4.55 -21.17
C THR A 119 -8.82 4.38 -20.16
N GLY A 120 -8.93 3.20 -19.53
CA GLY A 120 -10.04 2.82 -18.65
C GLY A 120 -11.35 2.47 -19.38
N LEU A 121 -11.40 2.59 -20.71
CA LEU A 121 -12.61 2.38 -21.51
C LEU A 121 -12.43 1.19 -22.45
N ARG A 122 -13.52 0.74 -23.11
CA ARG A 122 -13.42 -0.23 -24.22
C ARG A 122 -13.22 0.51 -25.54
N PRO A 123 -12.49 -0.07 -26.50
CA PRO A 123 -12.31 0.52 -27.82
C PRO A 123 -13.66 0.56 -28.57
N SER A 124 -13.96 1.72 -29.16
CA SER A 124 -15.16 2.00 -29.96
C SER A 124 -14.94 1.73 -31.45
#